data_AF-A0A959UIY3-F1
#
_entry.id   AF-A0A959UIY3-F1
#
_cell.length_a   1.000
_cell.length_b   1.000
_cell.length_c   1.000
_cell.angle_alpha   90.00
_cell.angle_beta   90.00
_cell.angle_gamma   90.00
#
_symmetry.space_group_name_H-M   'P 1'
#
loop_
_entity.id
_entity.type
_entity.pdbx_description
1 polymer ?
#
loop_
_entity_poly.entity_id
_entity_poly.type
_entity_poly.pdbx_seq_one_letter_code
_entity_poly.pdbx_strand_id
1 'polypeptide(L)' 'ALIVKRGGFFQETGGNWIYVVDPNSEFATKRKIRIGRQNTNYYEVMEGLEPDERVIISSYDSFGGKDKLVFR' A
#
# COMPACT_ATOMS: atom_id res chain seq x y z
N ALA A 1 6.30 -9.66 -9.77
CA ALA A 1 5.95 -8.24 -9.63
C ALA A 1 4.44 -8.09 -9.76
N LEU A 2 3.85 -7.15 -9.04
CA LEU A 2 2.42 -6.84 -9.07
C LEU A 2 2.21 -5.41 -9.54
N ILE A 3 1.07 -5.14 -10.16
CA ILE A 3 0.72 -3.80 -10.64
C ILE A 3 -0.25 -3.18 -9.64
N VAL A 4 0.16 -2.05 -9.06
CA VAL A 4 -0.66 -1.28 -8.11
C VAL A 4 -1.04 0.03 -8.77
N LYS A 5 -2.32 0.39 -8.71
CA LYS A 5 -2.78 1.68 -9.22
C LYS A 5 -2.11 2.82 -8.45
N ARG A 6 -1.67 3.84 -9.19
CA ARG A 6 -1.14 5.07 -8.60
C ARG A 6 -2.22 5.72 -7.73
N GLY A 7 -1.82 6.15 -6.53
CA GLY A 7 -2.74 6.67 -5.53
C GLY A 7 -2.05 7.62 -4.55
N GLY A 8 -2.82 8.12 -3.58
CA GLY A 8 -2.39 9.10 -2.59
C GLY A 8 -1.22 8.61 -1.73
N PHE A 9 -1.23 7.33 -1.34
CA PHE A 9 -0.22 6.74 -0.44
C PHE A 9 1.23 7.05 -0.80
N PHE A 10 1.54 7.22 -2.09
CA PHE A 10 2.90 7.49 -2.52
C PHE A 10 3.43 8.83 -1.99
N GLN A 11 2.56 9.84 -1.82
CA GLN A 11 2.96 11.16 -1.35
C GLN A 11 3.50 11.10 0.08
N GLU A 12 2.89 10.30 0.95
CA GLU A 12 3.32 10.18 2.35
C GLU A 12 4.45 9.14 2.53
N THR A 13 4.47 8.09 1.72
CA THR A 13 5.40 6.95 1.91
C THR A 13 6.66 7.04 1.04
N GLY A 14 6.64 7.88 0.00
CA GLY A 14 7.64 7.87 -1.07
C GLY A 14 7.71 6.54 -1.83
N GLY A 15 6.70 5.67 -1.69
CA GLY A 15 6.69 4.33 -2.29
C GLY A 15 7.51 3.28 -1.54
N ASN A 16 7.95 3.55 -0.30
CA ASN A 16 8.76 2.62 0.48
C ASN A 16 7.93 1.55 1.23
N TRP A 17 6.65 1.83 1.45
CA TRP A 17 5.75 0.94 2.18
C TRP A 17 4.30 1.21 1.79
N ILE A 18 3.42 0.23 2.05
CA ILE A 18 1.99 0.29 1.77
C ILE A 18 1.21 -0.43 2.88
N TYR A 19 -0.02 -0.01 3.15
CA TYR A 19 -0.91 -0.77 4.04
C TYR A 19 -1.54 -1.95 3.29
N VAL A 20 -1.31 -3.15 3.81
CA VAL A 20 -1.92 -4.39 3.33
C VAL A 20 -3.08 -4.74 4.24
N VAL A 21 -4.25 -4.90 3.64
CA VAL A 21 -5.50 -5.25 4.32
C VAL A 21 -5.49 -6.74 4.63
N ASP A 22 -5.83 -7.08 5.86
CA ASP A 22 -5.98 -8.45 6.31
C ASP A 22 -7.05 -9.20 5.49
N PRO A 23 -6.93 -10.52 5.29
CA PRO A 23 -7.93 -11.31 4.57
C PRO A 23 -9.37 -11.09 5.05
N ASN A 24 -9.57 -10.85 6.35
CA ASN A 24 -10.91 -10.64 6.93
C ASN A 24 -11.41 -9.19 6.82
N SER A 25 -10.64 -8.27 6.23
CA SER A 25 -10.97 -6.84 6.16
C SER A 25 -11.19 -6.16 7.52
N GLU A 26 -10.58 -6.65 8.60
CA GLU A 26 -10.75 -6.04 9.93
C GLU A 26 -9.69 -4.98 10.22
N PHE A 27 -8.54 -5.09 9.57
CA PHE A 27 -7.43 -4.19 9.76
C PHE A 27 -6.52 -4.14 8.53
N ALA A 28 -5.60 -3.19 8.51
CA ALA A 28 -4.47 -3.17 7.61
C ALA A 28 -3.16 -2.96 8.36
N THR A 29 -2.07 -3.53 7.85
CA THR A 29 -0.73 -3.42 8.44
C THR A 29 0.25 -2.82 7.45
N LYS A 30 1.16 -2.02 7.99
CA LYS A 30 2.23 -1.40 7.23
C LYS A 30 3.21 -2.47 6.75
N ARG A 31 3.50 -2.48 5.45
CA ARG A 31 4.46 -3.41 4.86
C ARG A 31 5.42 -2.70 3.93
N LYS A 32 6.72 -2.96 4.09
CA LYS A 32 7.73 -2.46 3.17
C LYS A 32 7.52 -3.08 1.79
N ILE A 33 7.64 -2.25 0.75
CA ILE A 33 7.56 -2.69 -0.64
C ILE A 33 8.73 -2.12 -1.43
N ARG A 34 9.02 -2.73 -2.57
CA ARG A 34 10.00 -2.19 -3.52
C ARG A 34 9.31 -1.86 -4.83
N ILE A 35 9.21 -0.57 -5.16
CA ILE A 35 8.67 -0.13 -6.45
C ILE A 35 9.77 -0.14 -7.50
N GLY A 36 9.47 -0.71 -8.67
CA GLY A 36 10.30 -0.73 -9.86
C GLY A 36 9.83 0.33 -10.86
N ARG A 37 9.35 -0.11 -12.02
CA ARG A 37 8.85 0.79 -13.06
C ARG A 37 7.58 1.49 -12.62
N GLN A 38 7.35 2.68 -13.16
CA GLN A 38 6.11 3.42 -12.95
C GLN A 38 5.68 4.12 -14.23
N ASN A 39 4.39 4.39 -14.33
CA ASN A 39 3.84 5.29 -15.33
C ASN A 39 2.83 6.25 -14.66
N THR A 40 2.09 6.99 -15.48
CA THR A 40 1.10 7.95 -14.99
C THR A 40 -0.03 7.32 -14.19
N ASN A 41 -0.31 6.03 -14.38
CA ASN A 41 -1.47 5.34 -13.81
C ASN A 41 -1.12 4.25 -12.80
N TYR A 42 0.09 3.69 -12.84
CA TYR A 42 0.46 2.49 -12.09
C TYR A 42 1.91 2.49 -11.61
N TYR A 43 2.13 1.74 -10.53
CA TYR A 43 3.41 1.31 -10.02
C TYR A 43 3.58 -0.19 -10.22
N GLU A 44 4.76 -0.60 -10.66
CA GLU A 44 5.21 -1.98 -10.59
C GLU A 44 5.83 -2.21 -9.20
N VAL A 45 5.24 -3.10 -8.41
CA VAL A 45 5.76 -3.54 -7.12
C VAL A 45 6.51 -4.85 -7.31
N MET A 46 7.82 -4.82 -7.07
CA MET A 46 8.72 -5.94 -7.26
C MET A 46 8.70 -6.90 -6.07
N GLU A 47 8.54 -6.38 -4.85
CA GLU A 47 8.63 -7.12 -3.58
C GLU A 47 7.67 -6.57 -2.54
N GLY A 48 7.34 -7.41 -1.56
CA GLY A 48 6.57 -7.04 -0.37
C GLY A 48 5.06 -7.23 -0.49
N LEU A 49 4.57 -7.66 -1.66
CA LEU A 49 3.16 -8.02 -1.86
C LEU A 49 3.06 -9.40 -2.50
N GLU A 50 2.04 -10.14 -2.10
CA GLU A 50 1.63 -11.41 -2.71
C GLU A 50 0.41 -11.20 -3.62
N PRO A 51 0.21 -12.08 -4.62
CA PRO A 51 -1.03 -12.10 -5.39
C PRO A 51 -2.26 -12.14 -4.47
N ASP A 52 -3.36 -11.54 -4.93
CA ASP A 52 -4.64 -11.48 -4.23
C ASP A 52 -4.69 -10.67 -2.92
N GLU A 53 -3.56 -10.10 -2.48
CA GLU A 53 -3.56 -9.15 -1.36
C GLU A 53 -4.23 -7.83 -1.72
N ARG A 54 -5.02 -7.31 -0.79
CA ARG A 54 -5.67 -6.00 -0.90
C ARG A 54 -4.83 -4.94 -0.22
N VAL A 55 -4.72 -3.77 -0.85
CA VAL A 55 -3.92 -2.66 -0.34
C VAL A 55 -4.71 -1.36 -0.32
N ILE A 56 -4.36 -0.46 0.60
CA ILE A 56 -4.93 0.88 0.65
C ILE A 56 -4.08 1.80 -0.22
N ILE A 57 -4.65 2.38 -1.28
CA ILE A 57 -3.95 3.30 -2.19
C ILE A 57 -4.38 4.77 -2.05
N SER A 58 -5.39 5.06 -1.24
CA SER A 58 -5.79 6.44 -0.91
C SER A 58 -4.70 7.16 -0.11
N SER A 59 -4.85 8.48 0.09
CA SER A 59 -3.95 9.24 0.97
C SER A 59 -3.92 8.65 2.39
N TYR A 60 -2.76 8.74 3.03
CA TYR A 60 -2.52 8.30 4.41
C TYR A 60 -2.50 9.44 5.43
N ASP A 61 -2.86 10.67 5.03
CA ASP A 61 -2.78 11.87 5.88
C ASP A 61 -3.50 11.71 7.23
N SER A 62 -4.65 11.03 7.23
CA SER A 62 -5.47 10.81 8.43
C SER A 62 -5.03 9.65 9.30
N PHE A 63 -4.06 8.84 8.85
CA PHE A 63 -3.68 7.60 9.53
C PHE A 63 -2.67 7.80 10.66
N GLY A 64 -2.03 8.97 10.74
CA GLY A 64 -1.12 9.33 11.83
C GLY A 64 0.11 8.43 11.94
N GLY A 65 0.53 7.81 10.83
CA GLY A 65 1.76 7.01 10.75
C GLY A 65 1.76 5.67 11.49
N LYS A 66 0.60 5.19 11.97
CA LYS A 66 0.47 3.95 12.76
C LYS A 66 0.93 2.70 12.00
N ASP A 67 1.47 1.70 12.68
CA ASP A 67 1.83 0.44 12.01
C ASP A 67 0.63 -0.46 11.68
N LYS A 68 -0.48 -0.29 12.40
CA LYS A 68 -1.73 -1.02 12.19
C LYS A 68 -2.94 -0.08 12.21
N LEU A 69 -3.83 -0.25 11.24
CA LEU A 69 -5.11 0.46 11.12
C LEU A 69 -6.23 -0.53 11.38
N VAL A 70 -7.09 -0.28 12.36
CA VAL A 70 -8.25 -1.14 12.65
C VAL A 70 -9.50 -0.47 12.09
N PHE A 71 -10.28 -1.22 11.32
CA PHE A 71 -11.55 -0.76 10.77
C PHE A 71 -12.64 -1.14 11.77
N ARG A 72 -13.29 -0.15 12.37
CA ARG A 72 -14.42 -0.33 13.28
C ARG A 72 -15.67 0.23 12.64
#